data_AF-A0A2T7QDE9-F1
#
_entry.id   AF-A0A2T7QDE9-F1
#
_cell.length_a   1.000
_cell.length_b   1.000
_cell.length_c   1.000
_cell.angle_alpha   90.00
_cell.angle_beta   90.00
_cell.angle_gamma   90.00
#
_symmetry.space_group_name_H-M   'P 1'
#
loop_
_entity.id
_entity.type
_entity.pdbx_description
1 polymer ?
#
loop_
_entity_poly.entity_id
_entity_poly.type
_entity_poly.pdbx_seq_one_letter_code
_entity_poly.pdbx_strand_id
1 'polypeptide(L)'
;MGNTIFYCFLIVLLSSLFALYTFTGRLLYSSVLTWVHTILTLAFVFILLKTAMVNNGFAGMPRRYYDYSELENSDLFSFRFAQLKINLKTLILLMLTQLIYFFNLGIGSFKSFKA
;
A
#
# COMPACT_ATOMS: atom_id res chain seq x y z
N MET A 1 10.30 -16.08 -8.41
CA MET A 1 10.01 -15.44 -9.72
C MET A 1 8.52 -15.17 -9.93
N GLY A 2 7.60 -16.09 -9.61
CA GLY A 2 6.15 -15.90 -9.84
C GLY A 2 5.52 -14.66 -9.19
N ASN A 3 5.84 -14.36 -7.94
CA ASN A 3 5.23 -13.22 -7.23
C ASN A 3 5.61 -11.87 -7.84
N THR A 4 6.82 -11.74 -8.36
CA THR A 4 7.29 -10.47 -8.97
C THR A 4 6.51 -10.14 -10.25
N ILE A 5 6.28 -11.14 -11.10
CA ILE A 5 5.49 -10.98 -12.34
C ILE A 5 4.06 -10.62 -12.00
N PHE A 6 3.47 -11.27 -10.99
CA PHE A 6 2.13 -10.96 -10.52
C PHE A 6 2.02 -9.51 -10.02
N TYR A 7 2.98 -9.01 -9.24
CA TYR A 7 2.99 -7.61 -8.78
C TYR A 7 3.18 -6.62 -9.94
N CYS A 8 4.05 -6.92 -10.90
CA CYS A 8 4.23 -6.10 -12.10
C CYS A 8 2.94 -6.01 -12.91
N PHE A 9 2.24 -7.13 -13.11
CA PHE A 9 0.93 -7.16 -13.77
C PHE A 9 -0.09 -6.28 -13.04
N LEU A 10 -0.16 -6.39 -11.71
CA LEU A 10 -1.08 -5.63 -10.88
C LEU A 10 -0.82 -4.11 -10.94
N ILE A 11 0.46 -3.71 -10.93
CA ILE A 11 0.87 -2.31 -11.10
C ILE A 11 0.45 -1.78 -12.47
N VAL A 12 0.71 -2.54 -13.54
CA VAL A 12 0.32 -2.14 -14.90
C VAL A 12 -1.20 -2.02 -15.02
N LEU A 13 -1.95 -2.97 -14.49
CA LEU A 13 -3.41 -2.95 -14.48
C LEU A 13 -3.95 -1.72 -13.75
N LEU A 14 -3.53 -1.48 -12.51
CA LEU A 14 -3.97 -0.34 -11.72
C LEU A 14 -3.58 1.00 -12.36
N SER A 15 -2.37 1.10 -12.93
CA SER A 15 -1.91 2.29 -13.63
C SER A 15 -2.72 2.54 -14.92
N SER A 16 -3.07 1.48 -15.65
CA SER A 16 -3.90 1.58 -16.84
C SER A 16 -5.33 2.03 -16.53
N LEU A 17 -5.93 1.56 -15.43
CA LEU A 17 -7.24 2.00 -14.95
C LEU A 17 -7.21 3.47 -14.51
N PHE A 18 -6.14 3.90 -13.85
CA PHE A 18 -5.94 5.30 -13.48
C PHE A 18 -5.77 6.22 -14.69
N ALA A 19 -5.00 5.78 -15.70
CA ALA A 19 -4.86 6.49 -16.97
C ALA A 19 -6.21 6.59 -17.70
N LEU A 20 -6.94 5.48 -17.80
CA LEU A 20 -8.28 5.46 -18.38
C LEU A 20 -9.22 6.43 -17.67
N TYR A 21 -9.18 6.52 -16.34
CA TYR A 21 -9.94 7.53 -15.61
C TYR A 21 -9.53 8.96 -15.95
N THR A 22 -8.23 9.27 -15.98
CA THR A 22 -7.75 10.62 -16.28
C THR A 22 -8.13 11.07 -17.69
N PHE A 23 -8.16 10.14 -18.65
CA PHE A 23 -8.58 10.44 -20.02
C PHE A 23 -10.11 10.46 -20.23
N THR A 24 -10.86 9.60 -19.53
CA THR A 24 -12.32 9.49 -19.75
C THR A 24 -13.15 10.35 -18.81
N GLY A 25 -12.62 10.71 -17.62
CA GLY A 25 -13.35 11.40 -16.56
C GLY A 25 -14.56 10.62 -16.00
N ARG A 26 -14.75 9.36 -16.41
CA ARG A 26 -16.05 8.65 -16.32
C ARG A 26 -16.06 7.44 -15.39
N LEU A 27 -14.91 6.87 -15.06
CA LEU A 27 -14.83 5.58 -14.36
C LEU A 27 -14.91 5.66 -12.83
N LEU A 28 -14.60 6.81 -12.23
CA LEU A 28 -14.60 6.98 -10.77
C LEU A 28 -15.75 7.87 -10.33
N TYR A 29 -16.45 7.46 -9.27
CA TYR A 29 -17.62 8.15 -8.74
C TYR A 29 -17.32 9.60 -8.28
N SER A 30 -16.19 9.81 -7.61
CA SER A 30 -15.81 11.10 -7.03
C SER A 30 -14.31 11.36 -7.12
N SER A 31 -13.94 12.54 -7.62
CA SER A 31 -12.55 13.01 -7.67
C SER A 31 -11.97 13.23 -6.27
N VAL A 32 -12.80 13.66 -5.31
CA VAL A 32 -12.40 13.85 -3.91
C VAL A 32 -11.99 12.51 -3.29
N LEU A 33 -12.78 11.45 -3.49
CA LEU A 33 -12.44 10.11 -3.00
C LEU A 33 -11.15 9.58 -3.62
N THR A 34 -10.91 9.88 -4.90
CA THR A 34 -9.66 9.53 -5.59
C THR A 34 -8.48 10.21 -4.91
N TRP A 35 -8.53 11.52 -4.71
CA TRP A 35 -7.44 12.26 -4.08
C TRP A 35 -7.21 11.82 -2.62
N VAL A 36 -8.27 11.58 -1.85
CA VAL A 36 -8.17 11.03 -0.49
C VAL A 36 -7.46 9.68 -0.51
N HIS A 37 -7.88 8.76 -1.39
CA HIS A 37 -7.24 7.46 -1.55
C HIS A 37 -5.76 7.59 -1.96
N THR A 38 -5.44 8.45 -2.93
CA THR A 38 -4.07 8.65 -3.41
C THR A 38 -3.17 9.21 -2.31
N ILE A 39 -3.61 10.24 -1.59
CA ILE A 39 -2.84 10.86 -0.51
C ILE A 39 -2.61 9.86 0.63
N LEU A 40 -3.64 9.14 1.06
CA LEU A 40 -3.51 8.12 2.11
C LEU A 40 -2.58 6.98 1.69
N THR A 41 -2.70 6.51 0.45
CA THR A 41 -1.83 5.45 -0.09
C THR A 41 -0.38 5.90 -0.11
N LEU A 42 -0.10 7.11 -0.61
CA LEU A 42 1.25 7.68 -0.60
C LEU A 42 1.79 7.82 0.82
N ALA A 43 0.99 8.33 1.76
CA ALA A 43 1.39 8.51 3.15
C ALA A 43 1.75 7.17 3.82
N PHE A 44 0.91 6.14 3.69
CA PHE A 44 1.17 4.83 4.29
C PHE A 44 2.34 4.10 3.62
N VAL A 45 2.47 4.19 2.30
CA VAL A 45 3.63 3.64 1.58
C VAL A 45 4.92 4.34 2.02
N PHE A 46 4.91 5.66 2.20
CA PHE A 46 6.06 6.41 2.69
C PHE A 46 6.46 6.00 4.12
N ILE A 47 5.47 5.80 5.01
CA ILE A 47 5.71 5.30 6.37
C ILE A 47 6.38 3.91 6.32
N LEU A 48 5.87 2.99 5.50
CA LEU A 48 6.45 1.65 5.35
C LEU A 48 7.85 1.67 4.72
N LEU A 49 8.08 2.54 3.73
CA LEU A 49 9.40 2.73 3.13
C LEU A 49 10.40 3.27 4.15
N LYS A 50 10.01 4.26 4.95
CA LYS A 50 10.86 4.83 6.00
C LYS A 50 11.23 3.75 7.02
N THR A 51 10.28 2.97 7.51
CA THR A 51 10.58 1.91 8.49
C THR A 51 11.42 0.78 7.88
N ALA A 52 11.18 0.42 6.62
CA ALA A 52 11.96 -0.61 5.92
C ALA A 52 13.40 -0.18 5.61
N MET A 53 13.62 1.04 5.10
CA MET A 53 14.95 1.52 4.73
C MET A 53 15.75 2.04 5.91
N VAL A 54 15.16 2.89 6.73
CA VAL A 54 15.90 3.66 7.75
C VAL A 54 16.14 2.83 9.00
N ASN A 55 15.11 2.14 9.50
CA ASN A 55 15.25 1.46 10.78
C ASN A 55 15.80 0.04 10.62
N ASN A 56 15.39 -0.69 9.59
CA ASN A 56 15.80 -2.09 9.41
C ASN A 56 17.09 -2.21 8.57
N GLY A 57 17.23 -1.37 7.54
CA GLY A 57 18.41 -1.38 6.67
C GLY A 57 19.70 -0.94 7.39
N PHE A 58 19.65 0.15 8.15
CA PHE A 58 20.83 0.61 8.91
C PHE A 58 21.14 -0.25 10.14
N ALA A 59 20.17 -1.02 10.65
CA ALA A 59 20.40 -1.98 11.73
C ALA A 59 21.09 -3.28 11.26
N GLY A 60 21.54 -3.35 10.00
CA GLY A 60 22.23 -4.52 9.45
C GLY A 60 21.31 -5.72 9.22
N MET A 61 19.99 -5.52 9.15
CA MET A 61 19.03 -6.61 9.07
C MET A 61 19.04 -7.24 7.66
N PRO A 62 19.30 -8.55 7.54
CA PRO A 62 19.29 -9.22 6.25
C PRO A 62 17.87 -9.25 5.67
N ARG A 63 17.76 -9.03 4.36
CA ARG A 63 16.46 -9.09 3.66
C ARG A 63 15.99 -10.55 3.59
N ARG A 64 14.67 -10.78 3.73
CA ARG A 64 13.99 -12.07 3.49
C ARG A 64 14.28 -13.19 4.50
N TYR A 65 14.58 -12.86 5.76
CA TYR A 65 14.62 -13.86 6.83
C TYR A 65 13.22 -14.16 7.37
N TYR A 66 12.95 -15.46 7.55
CA TYR A 66 11.69 -15.97 8.10
C TYR A 66 11.64 -15.91 9.63
N ASP A 67 12.80 -16.01 10.27
CA ASP A 67 12.95 -15.95 11.71
C ASP A 67 14.06 -14.97 12.09
N TYR A 68 13.80 -14.19 13.14
CA TYR A 68 14.72 -13.23 13.74
C TYR A 68 14.88 -13.47 15.25
N SER A 69 14.44 -14.63 15.75
CA SER A 69 14.48 -15.06 17.15
C SER A 69 15.90 -15.17 17.70
N GLU A 70 16.90 -15.48 16.86
CA GLU A 70 18.30 -15.69 17.26
C GLU A 70 19.12 -14.40 17.45
N LEU A 71 18.57 -13.20 17.17
CA LEU A 71 19.30 -11.96 17.49
C LEU A 71 19.16 -11.62 18.99
N GLU A 72 20.06 -12.20 19.79
CA GLU A 72 20.18 -12.22 21.27
C GLU A 72 20.16 -10.88 22.04
N ASN A 73 19.83 -9.74 21.43
CA ASN A 73 19.78 -8.45 22.13
C ASN A 73 18.34 -8.09 22.53
N SER A 74 18.03 -8.24 23.82
CA SER A 74 16.72 -7.94 24.44
C SER A 74 16.26 -6.49 24.23
N ASP A 75 17.19 -5.53 24.24
CA ASP A 75 16.87 -4.11 23.97
C ASP A 75 16.43 -3.88 22.51
N LEU A 76 17.08 -4.57 21.58
CA LEU A 76 16.70 -4.58 20.16
C LEU A 76 15.35 -5.27 19.95
N PHE A 77 15.03 -6.31 20.73
CA PHE A 77 13.77 -7.04 20.64
C PHE A 77 12.55 -6.16 20.97
N SER A 78 12.64 -5.33 22.01
CA SER A 78 11.54 -4.43 22.41
C SER A 78 11.24 -3.36 21.34
N PHE A 79 12.28 -2.74 20.78
CA PHE A 79 12.17 -1.78 19.69
C PHE A 79 11.60 -2.43 18.42
N ARG A 80 12.06 -3.66 18.09
CA ARG A 80 11.57 -4.45 16.96
C ARG A 80 10.09 -4.81 17.09
N PHE A 81 9.64 -5.20 18.28
CA PHE A 81 8.23 -5.52 18.52
C PHE A 81 7.33 -4.29 18.39
N ALA A 82 7.78 -3.13 18.88
CA ALA A 82 7.07 -1.88 18.68
C ALA A 82 6.96 -1.52 17.18
N GLN A 83 8.05 -1.70 16.44
CA GLN A 83 8.11 -1.38 15.02
C GLN A 83 7.31 -2.36 14.16
N LEU A 84 7.30 -3.65 14.50
CA LEU A 84 6.44 -4.66 13.88
C LEU A 84 4.96 -4.32 14.08
N LYS A 85 4.56 -3.92 15.30
CA LYS A 85 3.18 -3.47 15.58
C LYS A 85 2.79 -2.25 14.74
N ILE A 86 3.68 -1.27 14.60
CA ILE A 86 3.45 -0.08 13.76
C ILE A 86 3.27 -0.50 12.30
N ASN A 87 4.21 -1.27 11.76
CA ASN A 87 4.17 -1.73 10.37
C ASN A 87 2.90 -2.55 10.07
N LEU A 88 2.50 -3.43 10.99
CA LEU A 88 1.29 -4.23 10.84
C LEU A 88 0.03 -3.34 10.83
N LYS A 89 -0.06 -2.37 11.73
CA LYS A 89 -1.16 -1.38 11.75
C LYS A 89 -1.20 -0.58 10.45
N THR A 90 -0.05 -0.08 9.98
CA THR A 90 0.05 0.66 8.74
C THR A 90 -0.35 -0.19 7.53
N LEU A 91 0.04 -1.47 7.50
CA LEU A 91 -0.36 -2.40 6.44
C LEU A 91 -1.88 -2.63 6.43
N ILE A 92 -2.50 -2.82 7.60
CA ILE A 92 -3.96 -2.96 7.71
C ILE A 92 -4.65 -1.69 7.21
N LEU A 93 -4.19 -0.51 7.64
CA LEU A 93 -4.73 0.78 7.18
C LEU A 93 -4.56 0.97 5.67
N LEU A 94 -3.44 0.54 5.11
CA LEU A 94 -3.21 0.57 3.66
C LEU A 94 -4.20 -0.33 2.93
N MET A 95 -4.47 -1.54 3.43
CA MET A 95 -5.47 -2.46 2.87
C MET A 95 -6.89 -1.87 2.94
N LEU A 96 -7.25 -1.26 4.06
CA LEU A 96 -8.52 -0.54 4.20
C LEU A 96 -8.62 0.66 3.23
N THR A 97 -7.51 1.35 3.00
CA THR A 97 -7.44 2.46 2.04
C THR A 97 -7.69 1.98 0.61
N GLN A 98 -7.29 0.74 0.25
CA GLN A 98 -7.60 0.16 -1.06
C GLN A 98 -9.10 -0.05 -1.27
N LEU A 99 -9.87 -0.30 -0.19
CA LEU A 99 -11.33 -0.41 -0.29
C LEU A 99 -11.96 0.89 -0.81
N ILE A 100 -11.41 2.05 -0.47
CA ILE A 100 -11.89 3.35 -1.00
C ILE A 100 -11.82 3.37 -2.53
N TYR A 101 -10.74 2.87 -3.11
CA TYR A 101 -10.59 2.78 -4.56
C TYR A 101 -11.63 1.83 -5.17
N PHE A 102 -11.83 0.64 -4.59
CA PHE A 102 -12.83 -0.30 -5.07
C PHE A 102 -14.26 0.24 -4.97
N PHE A 103 -14.61 0.94 -3.89
CA PHE A 103 -15.91 1.60 -3.77
C PHE A 103 -16.07 2.71 -4.82
N ASN A 104 -15.04 3.54 -5.01
CA ASN A 104 -15.08 4.63 -5.97
C ASN A 104 -15.23 4.13 -7.42
N LEU A 105 -14.54 3.04 -7.75
CA LEU A 105 -14.60 2.37 -9.05
C LEU A 105 -15.90 1.62 -9.26
N GLY A 106 -16.37 0.88 -8.25
CA GLY A 106 -17.63 0.15 -8.29
C GLY A 106 -18.81 1.08 -8.53
N ILE A 107 -18.99 2.08 -7.66
CA ILE A 107 -20.10 3.05 -7.79
C ILE A 107 -19.96 3.85 -9.09
N GLY A 108 -18.73 4.24 -9.47
CA GLY A 108 -18.48 4.98 -10.71
C GLY A 108 -18.90 4.18 -11.94
N SER A 109 -18.63 2.88 -11.96
CA SER A 109 -18.94 1.98 -13.08
C SER A 109 -20.44 1.69 -13.22
N PHE A 110 -21.21 1.71 -12.13
CA PHE A 110 -22.67 1.49 -12.15
C PHE A 110 -23.49 2.78 -12.28
N LYS A 111 -22.87 3.96 -12.26
CA LYS A 111 -23.59 5.22 -12.40
C LYS A 111 -24.12 5.35 -13.84
N SER A 112 -25.43 5.21 -13.99
CA SER A 112 -26.10 5.23 -15.29
C SER A 112 -25.79 6.53 -16.04
N PHE A 113 -25.38 6.36 -17.29
CA PHE A 113 -24.96 7.42 -18.19
C PHE A 113 -26.18 8.31 -18.49
N LYS A 114 -26.25 9.52 -17.92
CA LYS A 114 -27.09 10.56 -18.51
C LYS A 114 -26.29 11.18 -19.64
N ALA A 115 -26.57 10.70 -20.85
CA ALA A 115 -26.13 11.31 -22.10
C ALA A 115 -26.70 12.73 -22.21
#